data_AF-A0A4Y9VTV8-F1
#
_entry.id   AF-A0A4Y9VTV8-F1
#
_cell.length_a   1.000
_cell.length_b   1.000
_cell.length_c   1.000
_cell.angle_alpha   90.00
_cell.angle_beta   90.00
_cell.angle_gamma   90.00
#
_symmetry.space_group_name_H-M   'P 1'
#
loop_
_entity.id
_entity.type
_entity.pdbx_description
1 polymer ?
#
loop_
_entity_poly.entity_id
_entity_poly.type
_entity_poly.pdbx_seq_one_letter_code
_entity_poly.pdbx_strand_id
1 'polypeptide(L)'
;MHTSTFKYILSALIASVAMAGCATKTPMLDDHFGEAVNAAKAQQTINPDASTTNEAVFGVDGAAADAAVDTYHKSFTQPPATTNVFNIGVGNTGGGTGSSSSSGTR
;
A
#
# COMPACT_ATOMS: atom_id res chain seq x y z
N MET A 1 -25.59 -65.53 -19.19
CA MET A 1 -24.82 -64.98 -18.05
C MET A 1 -23.82 -63.92 -18.51
N HIS A 2 -23.00 -64.18 -19.54
CA HIS A 2 -22.06 -63.21 -20.13
C HIS A 2 -22.70 -61.93 -20.71
N THR A 3 -23.90 -62.04 -21.26
CA THR A 3 -24.62 -60.89 -21.84
C THR A 3 -25.16 -59.92 -20.77
N SER A 4 -25.56 -60.43 -19.60
CA SER A 4 -26.01 -59.58 -18.49
C SER A 4 -24.85 -58.89 -17.79
N THR A 5 -23.73 -59.59 -17.56
CA THR A 5 -22.52 -58.98 -16.98
C THR A 5 -21.94 -57.88 -17.87
N PHE A 6 -21.96 -58.05 -19.19
CA PHE A 6 -21.53 -57.01 -20.13
C PHE A 6 -22.39 -55.74 -20.06
N LYS A 7 -23.72 -55.89 -19.88
CA LYS A 7 -24.65 -54.74 -19.70
C LYS A 7 -24.39 -53.99 -18.40
N TYR A 8 -24.07 -54.69 -17.30
CA TYR A 8 -23.74 -54.04 -16.03
C TYR A 8 -22.40 -53.31 -16.07
N ILE A 9 -21.38 -53.88 -16.73
CA ILE A 9 -20.07 -53.22 -16.91
C ILE A 9 -20.23 -51.95 -17.75
N LEU A 10 -21.01 -52.01 -18.85
CA LEU A 10 -21.25 -50.85 -19.70
C LEU A 10 -22.00 -49.73 -18.95
N SER A 11 -23.00 -50.08 -18.14
CA SER A 11 -23.73 -49.13 -17.29
C SER A 11 -22.82 -48.43 -16.27
N ALA A 12 -21.95 -49.19 -15.60
CA ALA A 12 -21.01 -48.66 -14.62
C ALA A 12 -19.99 -47.69 -15.24
N LEU A 13 -19.53 -47.96 -16.47
CA LEU A 13 -18.59 -47.11 -17.20
C LEU A 13 -19.25 -45.80 -17.65
N ILE A 14 -20.52 -45.85 -18.09
CA ILE A 14 -21.28 -44.64 -18.43
C ILE A 14 -21.50 -43.77 -17.18
N ALA A 15 -21.82 -44.38 -16.04
CA ALA A 15 -22.02 -43.67 -14.77
C ALA A 15 -20.74 -42.97 -14.27
N SER A 16 -19.56 -43.59 -14.44
CA SER A 16 -18.29 -42.98 -14.02
C SER A 16 -17.88 -41.78 -14.89
N VAL A 17 -18.11 -41.85 -16.20
CA VAL A 17 -17.90 -40.71 -17.12
C VAL A 17 -18.86 -39.57 -16.84
N ALA A 18 -20.12 -39.86 -16.48
CA ALA A 18 -21.11 -38.85 -16.12
C ALA A 18 -20.72 -38.07 -14.84
N MET A 19 -20.06 -38.70 -13.87
CA MET A 19 -19.55 -38.00 -12.67
C MET A 19 -18.25 -37.23 -12.91
N ALA A 20 -17.46 -37.56 -13.92
CA ALA A 20 -16.21 -36.86 -14.23
C ALA A 20 -16.42 -35.42 -14.72
N GLY A 21 -17.66 -35.04 -15.10
CA GLY A 21 -18.02 -33.67 -15.47
C GLY A 21 -18.24 -32.71 -14.30
N CYS A 22 -18.44 -33.21 -13.07
CA CYS A 22 -18.63 -32.37 -11.88
C CYS A 22 -17.34 -31.68 -11.40
N ALA A 23 -16.18 -32.13 -11.88
CA ALA A 23 -14.91 -31.45 -11.71
C ALA A 23 -14.40 -31.00 -13.09
N THR A 24 -15.14 -30.07 -13.71
CA THR A 24 -14.63 -29.31 -14.85
C THR A 24 -13.26 -28.75 -14.45
N LYS A 25 -12.19 -29.27 -15.08
CA LYS A 25 -10.89 -28.60 -15.10
C LYS A 25 -11.18 -27.20 -15.61
N THR A 26 -10.98 -26.16 -14.81
CA THR A 26 -11.21 -24.77 -15.18
C THR A 26 -9.97 -24.25 -15.91
N PRO A 27 -9.80 -24.51 -17.21
CA PRO A 27 -8.51 -24.33 -17.88
C PRO A 27 -8.21 -22.84 -17.96
N MET A 28 -9.23 -22.05 -18.32
CA MET A 28 -9.18 -20.59 -18.34
C MET A 28 -8.94 -19.95 -16.96
N LEU A 29 -9.33 -20.60 -15.85
CA LEU A 29 -9.09 -20.02 -14.52
C LEU A 29 -7.67 -20.32 -14.03
N ASP A 30 -7.18 -21.53 -14.31
CA ASP A 30 -5.84 -21.98 -13.93
C ASP A 30 -4.77 -21.25 -14.76
N ASP A 31 -5.03 -21.05 -16.07
CA ASP A 31 -4.11 -20.37 -17.00
C ASP A 31 -3.92 -18.87 -16.66
N HIS A 32 -4.98 -18.21 -16.20
CA HIS A 32 -4.97 -16.77 -15.88
C HIS A 32 -4.82 -16.48 -14.38
N PHE A 33 -4.59 -17.50 -13.55
CA PHE A 33 -4.49 -17.32 -12.12
C PHE A 33 -3.32 -16.39 -11.76
N GLY A 34 -3.62 -15.30 -11.06
CA GLY A 34 -2.62 -14.34 -10.61
C GLY A 34 -2.20 -13.30 -11.64
N GLU A 35 -2.68 -13.36 -12.90
CA GLU A 35 -2.35 -12.35 -13.93
C GLU A 35 -2.71 -10.94 -13.47
N ALA A 36 -3.91 -10.74 -12.91
CA ALA A 36 -4.34 -9.43 -12.41
C ALA A 36 -3.45 -8.89 -11.28
N VAL A 37 -2.99 -9.75 -10.36
CA VAL A 37 -2.11 -9.36 -9.25
C VAL A 37 -0.71 -9.04 -9.77
N ASN A 38 -0.20 -9.83 -10.71
CA ASN A 38 1.09 -9.57 -11.34
C ASN A 38 1.07 -8.28 -12.15
N ALA A 39 -0.03 -8.00 -12.86
CA ALA A 39 -0.23 -6.74 -13.57
C ALA A 39 -0.28 -5.55 -12.61
N ALA A 40 -1.05 -5.65 -11.52
CA ALA A 40 -1.11 -4.60 -10.50
C ALA A 40 0.26 -4.36 -9.84
N LYS A 41 0.98 -5.44 -9.52
CA LYS A 41 2.34 -5.38 -8.98
C LYS A 41 3.29 -4.69 -9.95
N ALA A 42 3.25 -5.02 -11.25
CA ALA A 42 4.07 -4.37 -12.26
C ALA A 42 3.78 -2.87 -12.36
N GLN A 43 2.51 -2.46 -12.24
CA GLN A 43 2.13 -1.03 -12.24
C GLN A 43 2.52 -0.28 -10.95
N GLN A 44 2.60 -0.98 -9.82
CA GLN A 44 2.98 -0.40 -8.52
C GLN A 44 4.49 -0.46 -8.24
N THR A 45 5.24 -1.23 -9.01
CA THR A 45 6.69 -1.39 -8.81
C THR A 45 7.43 -0.27 -9.50
N ILE A 46 8.01 0.65 -8.71
CA ILE A 46 8.78 1.79 -9.22
C ILE A 46 10.10 1.34 -9.88
N ASN A 47 10.79 0.37 -9.28
CA ASN A 47 12.03 -0.18 -9.82
C ASN A 47 12.06 -1.72 -9.66
N PRO A 48 11.84 -2.48 -10.74
CA PRO A 48 11.86 -3.95 -10.69
C PRO A 48 13.27 -4.51 -10.46
N ASP A 49 14.33 -3.77 -10.80
CA ASP A 49 15.73 -4.21 -10.71
C ASP A 49 16.44 -3.74 -9.42
N ALA A 50 15.69 -3.19 -8.46
CA ALA A 50 16.21 -2.60 -7.23
C ALA A 50 17.06 -3.54 -6.37
N SER A 51 16.89 -4.87 -6.50
CA SER A 51 17.71 -5.86 -5.77
C SER A 51 19.09 -6.10 -6.39
N THR A 52 19.26 -5.77 -7.67
CA THR A 52 20.48 -6.06 -8.44
C THR A 52 21.38 -4.84 -8.60
N THR A 53 20.81 -3.64 -8.42
CA THR A 53 21.51 -2.37 -8.58
C THR A 53 21.73 -1.71 -7.22
N ASN A 54 22.97 -1.30 -6.94
CA ASN A 54 23.31 -0.51 -5.74
C ASN A 54 23.04 0.99 -5.97
N GLU A 55 21.89 1.33 -6.54
CA GLU A 55 21.49 2.72 -6.74
C GLU A 55 20.86 3.26 -5.45
N ALA A 56 21.20 4.49 -5.07
CA ALA A 56 20.60 5.12 -3.90
C ALA A 56 19.09 5.26 -4.14
N VAL A 57 18.28 4.70 -3.23
CA VAL A 57 16.82 4.78 -3.32
C VAL A 57 16.40 6.26 -3.27
N PHE A 58 15.73 6.74 -4.32
CA PHE A 58 15.12 8.06 -4.31
C PHE A 58 14.01 8.08 -3.27
N GLY A 59 14.21 8.83 -2.19
CA GLY A 59 13.30 8.90 -1.05
C GLY A 59 13.73 9.93 -0.02
N VAL A 60 12.96 10.01 1.06
CA VAL A 60 13.29 10.82 2.24
C VAL A 60 14.49 10.19 2.95
N ASP A 61 15.53 10.98 3.22
CA ASP A 61 16.66 10.50 4.01
C ASP A 61 16.23 10.16 5.45
N GLY A 62 16.95 9.26 6.11
CA GLY A 62 16.55 8.77 7.42
C GLY A 62 16.38 9.86 8.48
N ALA A 63 17.19 10.93 8.42
CA ALA A 63 17.08 12.05 9.36
C ALA A 63 15.84 12.92 9.06
N ALA A 64 15.55 13.17 7.79
CA ALA A 64 14.32 13.85 7.38
C ALA A 64 13.06 13.03 7.72
N ALA A 65 13.11 11.69 7.61
CA ALA A 65 12.01 10.82 8.03
C ALA A 65 11.75 10.92 9.54
N ASP A 66 12.81 10.86 10.34
CA ASP A 66 12.73 10.98 11.80
C ASP A 66 12.16 12.34 12.21
N ALA A 67 12.67 13.42 11.62
CA ALA A 67 12.17 14.78 11.86
C ALA A 67 10.70 14.95 11.47
N ALA A 68 10.25 14.30 10.38
CA ALA A 68 8.86 14.34 9.96
C ALA A 68 7.91 13.65 10.97
N VAL A 69 8.30 12.48 11.48
CA VAL A 69 7.54 11.75 12.51
C VAL A 69 7.51 12.53 13.83
N ASP A 70 8.64 13.11 14.23
CA ASP A 70 8.72 13.93 15.44
C ASP A 70 7.83 15.18 15.34
N THR A 71 7.86 15.86 14.19
CA THR A 71 6.96 17.01 13.93
C THR A 71 5.49 16.59 13.95
N TYR A 72 5.16 15.43 13.38
CA TYR A 72 3.80 14.88 13.42
C TYR A 72 3.34 14.66 14.87
N HIS A 73 4.15 14.02 15.71
CA HIS A 73 3.81 13.83 17.12
C HIS A 73 3.68 15.17 17.88
N LYS A 74 4.59 16.12 17.64
CA LYS A 74 4.53 17.46 18.24
C LYS A 74 3.27 18.23 17.86
N SER A 75 2.74 18.02 16.65
CA SER A 75 1.51 18.70 16.21
C SER A 75 0.27 18.38 17.08
N PHE A 76 0.26 17.22 17.76
CA PHE A 76 -0.83 16.83 18.66
C PHE A 76 -0.68 17.38 20.09
N THR A 77 0.53 17.70 20.51
CA THR A 77 0.82 18.23 21.85
C THR A 77 1.03 19.73 21.86
N GLN A 78 1.41 20.30 20.72
CA GLN A 78 1.69 21.71 20.52
C GLN A 78 0.94 22.20 19.28
N PRO A 79 -0.29 22.72 19.43
CA PRO A 79 -1.03 23.34 18.33
C PRO A 79 -0.16 24.43 17.69
N PRO A 80 -0.07 24.49 16.34
CA PRO A 80 0.65 25.56 15.67
C PRO A 80 0.13 26.91 16.17
N ALA A 81 1.04 27.78 16.62
CA ALA A 81 0.66 29.12 17.04
C ALA A 81 -0.09 29.78 15.88
N THR A 82 -1.33 30.22 16.12
CA THR A 82 -2.13 30.92 15.13
C THR A 82 -1.40 32.20 14.76
N THR A 83 -0.73 32.19 13.61
CA THR A 83 -0.17 33.42 13.06
C THR A 83 -1.34 34.31 12.70
N ASN A 84 -1.53 35.38 13.48
CA ASN A 84 -2.52 36.40 13.16
C ASN A 84 -2.09 37.09 11.86
N VAL A 85 -2.68 36.67 10.74
CA VAL A 85 -2.41 37.18 9.38
C VAL A 85 -2.87 38.65 9.21
N PHE A 86 -3.54 39.25 10.21
CA PHE A 86 -3.96 40.64 10.21
C PHE A 86 -2.90 41.61 10.78
N ASN A 87 -1.68 41.58 10.24
CA ASN A 87 -0.69 42.64 10.45
C ASN A 87 -0.74 43.69 9.31
N ILE A 88 -1.96 44.03 8.84
CA ILE A 88 -2.16 45.18 7.97
C ILE A 88 -2.20 46.40 8.89
N GLY A 89 -1.13 47.19 8.86
CA GLY A 89 -0.87 48.29 9.79
C GLY A 89 -1.97 49.34 9.88
N VAL A 90 -2.87 49.17 10.86
CA VAL A 90 -3.76 50.21 11.37
C VAL A 90 -3.70 50.18 12.89
N GLY A 91 -2.90 51.11 13.43
CA GLY A 91 -2.71 51.54 14.82
C GLY A 91 -3.23 50.67 15.98
N ASN A 92 -2.30 50.03 16.71
CA ASN A 92 -2.47 49.83 18.15
C ASN A 92 -1.49 50.73 18.91
N THR A 93 -1.86 52.00 19.06
CA THR A 93 -1.34 52.86 20.12
C THR A 93 -1.94 52.42 21.45
N GLY A 94 -1.20 51.64 22.23
CA GLY A 94 -1.56 51.42 23.64
C GLY A 94 -1.01 50.13 24.24
N GLY A 95 -0.10 50.29 25.20
CA GLY A 95 0.24 49.27 26.20
C GLY A 95 1.57 48.58 25.98
N GLY A 96 2.60 49.05 26.69
CA GLY A 96 3.96 48.52 26.63
C GLY A 96 4.19 47.23 27.41
N THR A 97 5.48 47.01 27.71
CA THR A 97 6.15 45.85 28.35
C THR A 97 6.67 44.87 27.30
N GLY A 98 7.95 44.64 27.07
CA GLY A 98 9.17 44.94 27.81
C GLY A 98 10.06 43.70 27.77
N SER A 99 11.22 43.80 27.09
CA SER A 99 12.45 42.98 27.27
C SER A 99 12.39 41.48 26.91
N SER A 100 13.41 40.80 26.39
CA SER A 100 14.83 41.10 26.14
C SER A 100 15.41 40.02 25.21
N SER A 101 16.32 40.44 24.34
CA SER A 101 17.24 39.62 23.56
C SER A 101 18.28 38.92 24.43
N SER A 102 18.53 37.63 24.21
CA SER A 102 19.79 36.96 24.59
C SER A 102 20.38 36.23 23.38
N SER A 103 21.20 36.96 22.63
CA SER A 103 22.16 36.39 21.69
C SER A 103 23.28 35.73 22.50
N GLY A 104 23.40 34.42 22.40
CA GLY A 104 24.49 33.64 22.99
C GLY A 104 25.38 33.09 21.90
N THR A 105 26.46 33.82 21.59
CA THR A 105 27.62 33.30 20.86
C THR A 105 28.54 32.59 21.85
N ARG A 106 28.80 31.31 21.65
CA ARG A 106 30.09 30.63 21.89
C ARG A 106 30.07 29.22 21.31
#